data_AF-A0A259NE93-F1
#
_entry.id   AF-A0A259NE93-F1
#
_cell.length_a   1.000
_cell.length_b   1.000
_cell.length_c   1.000
_cell.angle_alpha   90.00
_cell.angle_beta   90.00
_cell.angle_gamma   90.00
#
_symmetry.space_group_name_H-M   'P 1'
#
loop_
_entity.id
_entity.type
_entity.pdbx_description
1 polymer ?
#
loop_
_entity_poly.entity_id
_entity_poly.type
_entity_poly.pdbx_seq_one_letter_code
_entity_poly.pdbx_strand_id
1 'polypeptide(L)'
;MWLKPSERSSRTSGFLASLIQEYFHPTEFCVSTGGIEVAECFAALPFDHLFFTGSEDIGKKVMRAAADHLTPITLELGGKSPAIVDSSAKLKDAAASIVYGKLINGGQTCIAPDYVLIKESDTKSFIAELQKAAKQQFSNPLELTSAIDELQLARWHHLVRDAQDRGATVIPLLDQIEHTSEKFMPVALENVSADTLILQEEIFGPILPIVSLKDMSEAIEYVNCRPKPLALYWFGKDKKALQKVLDNTRSGGVTINDTLLHASVEDLPFGGIGASGMGAYHGKVGFEAFSHRKSVLEVRGLFGLNILRGTKLARPPY
;
A
#
# COMPACT_ATOMS: atom_id res chain seq x y z
N MET A 1 -13.89 21.27 1.61
CA MET A 1 -12.81 20.29 1.34
C MET A 1 -11.57 21.04 0.86
N TRP A 2 -10.38 20.63 1.27
CA TRP A 2 -9.14 21.23 0.78
C TRP A 2 -8.16 20.12 0.37
N LEU A 3 -7.67 20.18 -0.87
CA LEU A 3 -6.73 19.23 -1.43
C LEU A 3 -5.32 19.84 -1.58
N LYS A 4 -4.30 19.13 -1.12
CA LYS A 4 -2.89 19.39 -1.43
C LYS A 4 -2.34 18.23 -2.27
N PRO A 5 -2.24 18.36 -3.60
CA PRO A 5 -1.69 17.30 -4.44
C PRO A 5 -0.15 17.28 -4.41
N SER A 6 0.45 16.16 -4.84
CA SER A 6 1.90 15.99 -4.89
C SER A 6 2.56 16.90 -5.93
N GLU A 7 3.67 17.54 -5.58
CA GLU A 7 4.50 18.32 -6.50
C GLU A 7 5.22 17.45 -7.53
N ARG A 8 5.45 16.16 -7.23
CA ARG A 8 6.14 15.21 -8.13
C ARG A 8 5.31 14.86 -9.37
N SER A 9 4.00 15.09 -9.33
CA SER A 9 3.07 14.90 -10.45
C SER A 9 2.51 16.25 -10.93
N SER A 10 3.39 17.23 -11.12
CA SER A 10 3.05 18.65 -11.33
C SER A 10 2.00 18.93 -12.41
N ARG A 11 2.05 18.22 -13.54
CA ARG A 11 1.05 18.37 -14.63
C ARG A 11 -0.36 17.99 -14.18
N THR A 12 -0.50 16.84 -13.52
CA THR A 12 -1.78 16.37 -12.97
C THR A 12 -2.26 17.30 -11.86
N SER A 13 -1.36 17.71 -10.96
CA SER A 13 -1.66 18.62 -9.85
C SER A 13 -2.15 19.98 -10.33
N GLY A 14 -1.51 20.54 -11.36
CA GLY A 14 -1.94 21.80 -11.99
C GLY A 14 -3.28 21.67 -12.70
N PHE A 15 -3.49 20.58 -13.44
CA PHE A 15 -4.76 20.32 -14.12
C PHE A 15 -5.92 20.17 -13.12
N LEU A 16 -5.72 19.41 -12.03
CA LEU A 16 -6.73 19.26 -10.97
C LEU A 16 -7.05 20.61 -10.31
N ALA A 17 -6.05 21.46 -10.07
CA ALA A 17 -6.28 22.79 -9.51
C ALA A 17 -7.17 23.64 -10.42
N SER A 18 -6.90 23.67 -11.72
CA SER A 18 -7.72 24.39 -12.70
C SER A 18 -9.15 23.83 -12.77
N LEU A 19 -9.28 22.49 -12.85
CA LEU A 19 -10.57 21.82 -13.00
C LEU A 19 -11.46 22.05 -11.77
N ILE A 20 -10.93 21.90 -10.56
CA ILE A 20 -11.73 22.08 -9.34
C ILE A 20 -12.21 23.52 -9.19
N GLN A 21 -11.36 24.51 -9.53
CA GLN A 21 -11.74 25.92 -9.49
C GLN A 21 -12.81 26.30 -10.53
N GLU A 22 -12.93 25.56 -11.63
CA GLU A 22 -13.98 25.79 -12.64
C GLU A 22 -15.38 25.41 -12.12
N TYR A 23 -15.47 24.34 -11.32
CA TYR A 23 -16.75 23.77 -10.91
C TYR A 23 -17.18 24.08 -9.48
N PHE A 24 -16.25 24.44 -8.58
CA PHE A 24 -16.54 24.64 -7.17
C PHE A 24 -16.14 26.03 -6.69
N HIS A 25 -16.96 26.60 -5.81
CA HIS A 25 -16.56 27.81 -5.09
C HIS A 25 -15.42 27.47 -4.11
N PRO A 26 -14.43 28.36 -3.90
CA PRO A 26 -13.29 28.07 -3.02
C PRO A 26 -13.64 27.73 -1.56
N THR A 27 -14.84 28.11 -1.09
CA THR A 27 -15.35 27.75 0.25
C THR A 27 -15.87 26.31 0.32
N GLU A 28 -16.19 25.70 -0.82
CA GLU A 28 -16.67 24.32 -0.91
C GLU A 28 -15.51 23.36 -1.18
N PHE A 29 -14.71 23.68 -2.20
CA PHE A 29 -13.55 22.89 -2.58
C PHE A 29 -12.42 23.78 -3.12
N CYS A 30 -11.26 23.75 -2.47
CA CYS A 30 -10.05 24.43 -2.91
C CYS A 30 -8.85 23.48 -3.03
N VAL A 31 -7.86 23.90 -3.83
CA VAL A 31 -6.63 23.17 -4.11
C VAL A 31 -5.43 24.09 -3.85
N SER A 32 -4.44 23.60 -3.12
CA SER A 32 -3.16 24.30 -2.95
C SER A 32 -2.02 23.44 -3.49
N THR A 33 -1.36 23.92 -4.55
CA THR A 33 -0.17 23.29 -5.10
C THR A 33 1.08 23.87 -4.44
N GLY A 34 2.15 23.08 -4.39
CA GLY A 34 3.42 23.50 -3.79
C GLY A 34 4.22 22.31 -3.28
N GLY A 35 5.49 22.56 -2.94
CA GLY A 35 6.39 21.55 -2.40
C GLY A 35 6.19 21.28 -0.90
N ILE A 36 7.27 20.86 -0.26
CA ILE A 36 7.31 20.47 1.16
C ILE A 36 6.83 21.59 2.08
N GLU A 37 7.30 22.83 1.90
CA GLU A 37 6.92 23.97 2.75
C GLU A 37 5.41 24.20 2.78
N VAL A 38 4.76 24.12 1.61
CA VAL A 38 3.29 24.25 1.52
C VAL A 38 2.59 23.06 2.18
N ALA A 39 3.12 21.85 2.03
CA ALA A 39 2.56 20.65 2.65
C ALA A 39 2.66 20.69 4.19
N GLU A 40 3.77 21.18 4.74
CA GLU A 40 3.98 21.33 6.19
C GLU A 40 3.03 22.38 6.78
N CYS A 41 2.93 23.55 6.15
CA CYS A 41 1.96 24.57 6.53
C CYS A 41 0.52 24.07 6.43
N PHE A 42 0.18 23.33 5.37
CA PHE A 42 -1.13 22.75 5.17
C PHE A 42 -1.49 21.78 6.31
N ALA A 43 -0.60 20.83 6.62
CA ALA A 43 -0.86 19.81 7.65
C ALA A 43 -0.99 20.39 9.07
N ALA A 44 -0.47 21.59 9.31
CA ALA A 44 -0.56 22.30 10.59
C ALA A 44 -1.85 23.13 10.74
N LEU A 45 -2.74 23.16 9.74
CA LEU A 45 -4.02 23.86 9.85
C LEU A 45 -5.01 23.07 10.74
N PRO A 46 -5.95 23.76 11.43
CA PRO A 46 -6.91 23.14 12.34
C PRO A 46 -8.06 22.48 11.58
N PHE A 47 -7.78 21.40 10.84
CA PHE A 47 -8.79 20.63 10.14
C PHE A 47 -9.60 19.76 11.11
N ASP A 48 -10.87 19.53 10.77
CA ASP A 48 -11.72 18.56 11.48
C ASP A 48 -11.34 17.11 11.20
N HIS A 49 -10.65 16.85 10.07
CA HIS A 49 -10.05 15.56 9.73
C HIS A 49 -8.92 15.76 8.70
N LEU A 50 -7.81 15.03 8.84
CA LEU A 50 -6.69 15.09 7.89
C LEU A 50 -6.45 13.70 7.27
N PHE A 51 -6.60 13.62 5.95
CA PHE A 51 -6.35 12.39 5.18
C PHE A 51 -5.02 12.51 4.44
N PHE A 52 -4.11 11.56 4.63
CA PHE A 52 -2.79 11.55 4.01
C PHE A 52 -2.47 10.20 3.38
N THR A 53 -1.95 10.24 2.15
CA THR A 53 -1.36 9.08 1.48
C THR A 53 0.10 9.37 1.15
N GLY A 54 1.02 8.48 1.55
CA GLY A 54 2.44 8.67 1.29
C GLY A 54 3.35 7.74 2.08
N SER A 55 4.60 8.15 2.32
CA SER A 55 5.58 7.32 3.03
C SER A 55 5.38 7.38 4.55
N GLU A 56 5.84 6.33 5.24
CA GLU A 56 5.76 6.22 6.71
C GLU A 56 6.37 7.42 7.42
N ASP A 57 7.55 7.87 7.00
CA ASP A 57 8.25 8.99 7.64
C ASP A 57 7.52 10.31 7.51
N ILE A 58 6.86 10.56 6.38
CA ILE A 58 6.02 11.75 6.20
C ILE A 58 4.70 11.60 6.97
N GLY A 59 4.11 10.40 7.01
CA GLY A 59 2.93 10.10 7.83
C GLY A 59 3.16 10.43 9.32
N LYS A 60 4.34 10.12 9.85
CA LYS A 60 4.74 10.53 11.22
C LYS A 60 4.79 12.04 11.40
N LYS A 61 5.25 12.80 10.39
CA LYS A 61 5.26 14.28 10.46
C LYS A 61 3.84 14.84 10.44
N VAL A 62 2.98 14.32 9.57
CA VAL A 62 1.56 14.68 9.48
C VAL A 62 0.86 14.42 10.82
N MET A 63 1.07 13.25 11.43
CA MET A 63 0.50 12.91 12.73
C MET A 63 0.96 13.87 13.85
N ARG A 64 2.23 14.29 13.84
CA ARG A 64 2.73 15.29 14.81
C ARG A 64 2.06 16.64 14.63
N ALA A 65 1.91 17.12 13.40
CA ALA A 65 1.23 18.38 13.11
C ALA A 65 -0.26 18.34 13.52
N ALA A 66 -0.95 17.25 13.22
CA ALA A 66 -2.36 17.05 13.59
C ALA A 66 -2.58 17.03 15.11
N ALA A 67 -1.57 16.62 15.90
CA ALA A 67 -1.67 16.53 17.35
C ALA A 67 -1.87 17.90 18.02
N ASP A 68 -1.34 18.98 17.44
CA ASP A 68 -1.47 20.35 17.99
C ASP A 68 -2.93 20.84 18.02
N HIS A 69 -3.80 20.23 17.19
CA HIS A 69 -5.22 20.55 17.10
C HIS A 69 -6.14 19.40 17.50
N LEU A 70 -5.58 18.28 17.96
CA LEU A 70 -6.31 17.03 18.19
C LEU A 70 -7.11 16.58 16.96
N THR A 71 -6.60 16.87 15.76
CA THR A 71 -7.24 16.54 14.49
C THR A 71 -7.19 15.02 14.28
N PRO A 72 -8.35 14.35 14.08
CA PRO A 72 -8.35 12.94 13.70
C PRO A 72 -7.73 12.78 12.30
N ILE A 73 -7.06 11.65 12.09
CA ILE A 73 -6.28 11.39 10.87
C ILE A 73 -6.63 10.04 10.25
N THR A 74 -6.54 9.99 8.93
CA THR A 74 -6.42 8.74 8.17
C THR A 74 -5.05 8.75 7.47
N LEU A 75 -4.24 7.72 7.72
CA LEU A 75 -2.92 7.57 7.13
C LEU A 75 -2.91 6.32 6.25
N GLU A 76 -2.83 6.50 4.94
CA GLU A 76 -2.63 5.46 3.93
C GLU A 76 -1.15 5.40 3.55
N LEU A 77 -0.40 4.48 4.16
CA LEU A 77 1.05 4.42 4.02
C LEU A 77 1.47 3.20 3.20
N GLY A 78 2.77 3.12 2.92
CA GLY A 78 3.35 2.01 2.15
C GLY A 78 3.76 0.81 3.00
N GLY A 79 4.76 0.11 2.50
CA GLY A 79 5.40 -1.02 3.16
C GLY A 79 5.69 -2.15 2.18
N LYS A 80 6.37 -3.19 2.67
CA LYS A 80 6.82 -4.29 1.82
C LYS A 80 5.74 -5.38 1.75
N SER A 81 4.84 -5.29 0.77
CA SER A 81 3.74 -6.25 0.58
C SER A 81 4.26 -7.63 0.09
N PRO A 82 4.22 -8.70 0.91
CA PRO A 82 4.72 -10.02 0.51
C PRO A 82 3.79 -10.73 -0.49
N ALA A 83 4.37 -11.48 -1.41
CA ALA A 83 3.67 -12.50 -2.19
C ALA A 83 4.17 -13.90 -1.80
N ILE A 84 3.34 -14.65 -1.09
CA ILE A 84 3.63 -16.02 -0.63
C ILE A 84 3.16 -17.00 -1.70
N VAL A 85 4.07 -17.76 -2.29
CA VAL A 85 3.79 -18.81 -3.26
C VAL A 85 3.92 -20.16 -2.58
N ASP A 86 2.78 -20.76 -2.26
CA ASP A 86 2.70 -22.10 -1.67
C ASP A 86 3.07 -23.19 -2.69
N SER A 87 3.58 -24.33 -2.23
CA SER A 87 3.94 -25.45 -3.13
C SER A 87 2.74 -26.05 -3.89
N SER A 88 1.50 -25.80 -3.45
CA SER A 88 0.29 -26.19 -4.19
C SER A 88 -0.13 -25.18 -5.28
N ALA A 89 0.59 -24.06 -5.42
CA ALA A 89 0.33 -23.03 -6.41
C ALA A 89 0.56 -23.53 -7.84
N LYS A 90 -0.23 -22.98 -8.78
CA LYS A 90 0.09 -23.07 -10.20
C LYS A 90 1.09 -21.95 -10.52
N LEU A 91 2.38 -22.27 -10.60
CA LEU A 91 3.44 -21.27 -10.76
C LEU A 91 3.21 -20.31 -11.94
N LYS A 92 2.71 -20.82 -13.08
CA LYS A 92 2.35 -20.00 -14.24
C LYS A 92 1.33 -18.91 -13.90
N ASP A 93 0.25 -19.28 -13.22
CA ASP A 93 -0.84 -18.35 -12.89
C ASP A 93 -0.37 -17.34 -11.83
N ALA A 94 0.37 -17.81 -10.82
CA ALA A 94 0.97 -16.94 -9.80
C ALA A 94 1.95 -15.94 -10.40
N ALA A 95 2.85 -16.39 -11.28
CA ALA A 95 3.80 -15.54 -11.97
C ALA A 95 3.09 -14.48 -12.83
N ALA A 96 2.02 -14.85 -13.54
CA ALA A 96 1.23 -13.93 -14.34
C ALA A 96 0.62 -12.80 -13.50
N SER A 97 -0.03 -13.13 -12.38
CA SER A 97 -0.60 -12.12 -11.47
C SER A 97 0.46 -11.25 -10.81
N ILE A 98 1.57 -11.85 -10.34
CA ILE A 98 2.66 -11.12 -9.67
C ILE A 98 3.35 -10.15 -10.64
N VAL A 99 3.60 -10.57 -11.89
CA VAL A 99 4.19 -9.70 -12.92
C VAL A 99 3.27 -8.52 -13.22
N TYR A 100 1.97 -8.75 -13.41
CA TYR A 100 1.01 -7.66 -13.62
C TYR A 100 1.04 -6.67 -12.45
N GLY A 101 0.88 -7.19 -11.23
CA GLY A 101 0.89 -6.36 -10.02
C GLY A 101 2.20 -5.63 -9.78
N LYS A 102 3.33 -6.20 -10.21
CA LYS A 102 4.66 -5.61 -10.04
C LYS A 102 4.97 -4.54 -11.07
N LEU A 103 4.51 -4.70 -12.30
CA LEU A 103 4.93 -3.84 -13.41
C LEU A 103 3.91 -2.75 -13.76
N ILE A 104 2.67 -2.85 -13.29
CA ILE A 104 1.72 -1.74 -13.40
C ILE A 104 2.30 -0.48 -12.72
N ASN A 105 2.18 0.66 -13.41
CA ASN A 105 2.77 1.94 -12.98
C ASN A 105 4.30 1.88 -12.72
N GLY A 106 5.01 0.94 -13.35
CA GLY A 106 6.43 0.71 -13.10
C GLY A 106 6.73 0.24 -11.67
N GLY A 107 5.76 -0.42 -11.01
CA GLY A 107 5.89 -0.88 -9.62
C GLY A 107 5.77 0.23 -8.57
N GLN A 108 5.42 1.45 -8.97
CA GLN A 108 5.20 2.60 -8.09
C GLN A 108 3.77 2.56 -7.50
N THR A 109 3.49 1.52 -6.73
CA THR A 109 2.17 1.26 -6.14
C THR A 109 2.36 0.69 -4.73
N CYS A 110 1.71 1.28 -3.71
CA CYS A 110 1.87 0.87 -2.30
C CYS A 110 1.46 -0.59 -2.04
N ILE A 111 0.55 -1.11 -2.85
CA ILE A 111 0.09 -2.50 -2.83
C ILE A 111 0.75 -3.37 -3.91
N ALA A 112 1.78 -2.90 -4.63
CA ALA A 112 2.52 -3.80 -5.53
C ALA A 112 3.16 -4.95 -4.73
N PRO A 113 3.25 -6.17 -5.28
CA PRO A 113 4.07 -7.23 -4.71
C PRO A 113 5.51 -6.71 -4.55
N ASP A 114 5.95 -6.52 -3.32
CA ASP A 114 7.26 -5.94 -3.06
C ASP A 114 8.34 -7.02 -3.19
N TYR A 115 8.09 -8.20 -2.61
CA TYR A 115 8.95 -9.38 -2.70
C TYR A 115 8.14 -10.68 -2.73
N VAL A 116 8.76 -11.76 -3.21
CA VAL A 116 8.18 -13.11 -3.24
C VAL A 116 8.81 -13.98 -2.16
N LEU A 117 7.98 -14.76 -1.46
CA LEU A 117 8.39 -15.87 -0.60
C LEU A 117 7.99 -17.18 -1.28
N ILE A 118 8.96 -18.04 -1.56
CA ILE A 118 8.73 -19.30 -2.28
C ILE A 118 9.66 -20.39 -1.76
N LYS A 119 9.27 -21.65 -1.91
CA LYS A 119 10.13 -22.78 -1.59
C LYS A 119 11.34 -22.84 -2.54
N GLU A 120 12.52 -23.07 -1.98
CA GLU A 120 13.79 -23.12 -2.74
C GLU A 120 13.74 -24.04 -3.98
N SER A 121 13.06 -25.19 -3.88
CA SER A 121 12.91 -26.14 -4.99
C SER A 121 12.16 -25.57 -6.19
N ASP A 122 11.32 -24.57 -5.97
CA ASP A 122 10.37 -24.05 -6.96
C ASP A 122 10.88 -22.74 -7.58
N THR A 123 11.92 -22.12 -7.00
CA THR A 123 12.48 -20.81 -7.38
C THR A 123 12.84 -20.73 -8.87
N LYS A 124 13.62 -21.68 -9.40
CA LYS A 124 14.07 -21.66 -10.80
C LYS A 124 12.91 -21.76 -11.79
N SER A 125 11.96 -22.67 -11.53
CA SER A 125 10.77 -22.83 -12.36
C SER A 125 9.88 -21.59 -12.30
N PHE A 126 9.77 -20.96 -11.14
CA PHE A 126 8.99 -19.74 -10.96
C PHE A 126 9.60 -18.55 -11.71
N ILE A 127 10.93 -18.35 -11.66
CA ILE A 127 11.63 -17.31 -12.42
C ILE A 127 11.37 -17.45 -13.93
N ALA A 128 11.41 -18.67 -14.46
CA ALA A 128 11.12 -18.91 -15.88
C ALA A 128 9.67 -18.50 -16.24
N GLU A 129 8.70 -18.79 -15.37
CA GLU A 129 7.31 -18.35 -15.58
C GLU A 129 7.15 -16.83 -15.42
N LEU A 130 7.91 -16.17 -14.53
CA LEU A 130 7.94 -14.71 -14.42
C LEU A 130 8.42 -14.06 -15.72
N GLN A 131 9.52 -14.55 -16.29
CA GLN A 131 10.04 -14.04 -17.57
C GLN A 131 9.04 -14.24 -18.70
N LYS A 132 8.39 -15.40 -18.77
CA LYS A 132 7.36 -15.69 -19.76
C LYS A 132 6.16 -14.76 -19.61
N ALA A 133 5.67 -14.57 -18.39
CA ALA A 133 4.56 -13.67 -18.10
C ALA A 133 4.91 -12.22 -18.46
N ALA A 134 6.11 -11.75 -18.11
CA ALA A 134 6.56 -10.40 -18.45
C ALA A 134 6.59 -10.19 -19.96
N LYS A 135 7.19 -11.12 -20.72
CA LYS A 135 7.22 -11.05 -22.19
C LYS A 135 5.83 -11.10 -22.83
N GLN A 136 4.87 -11.78 -22.21
CA GLN A 136 3.50 -11.87 -22.71
C GLN A 136 2.65 -10.63 -22.41
N GLN A 137 2.78 -10.06 -21.21
CA GLN A 137 1.94 -8.95 -20.75
C GLN A 137 2.54 -7.58 -21.05
N PHE A 138 3.87 -7.49 -21.10
CA PHE A 138 4.63 -6.25 -21.26
C PHE A 138 5.64 -6.39 -22.41
N SER A 139 5.18 -6.89 -23.56
CA SER A 139 6.00 -7.20 -24.73
C SER A 139 6.67 -5.99 -25.38
N ASN A 140 6.15 -4.77 -25.11
CA ASN A 140 6.72 -3.52 -25.59
C ASN A 140 7.33 -2.69 -24.44
N PRO A 141 8.64 -2.80 -24.18
CA PRO A 141 9.32 -2.00 -23.16
C PRO A 141 9.22 -0.46 -23.35
N LEU A 142 8.89 0.02 -24.55
CA LEU A 142 8.63 1.45 -24.78
C LEU A 142 7.33 1.93 -24.12
N GLU A 143 6.40 1.02 -23.80
CA GLU A 143 5.15 1.33 -23.11
C GLU A 143 5.25 1.21 -21.58
N LEU A 144 6.37 0.72 -21.05
CA LEU A 144 6.59 0.70 -19.60
C LEU A 144 6.61 2.12 -19.03
N THR A 145 5.89 2.31 -17.93
CA THR A 145 5.93 3.54 -17.13
C THR A 145 7.33 3.73 -16.55
N SER A 146 7.93 4.89 -16.79
CA SER A 146 9.22 5.26 -16.21
C SER A 146 9.11 5.62 -14.72
N ALA A 147 10.25 5.74 -14.05
CA ALA A 147 10.31 6.35 -12.72
C ALA A 147 9.66 7.74 -12.76
N ILE A 148 9.01 8.14 -11.66
CA ILE A 148 8.33 9.44 -11.55
C ILE A 148 9.29 10.64 -11.74
N ASP A 149 10.55 10.47 -11.36
CA ASP A 149 11.64 11.45 -11.51
C ASP A 149 13.03 10.78 -11.49
N GLU A 150 14.07 11.57 -11.71
CA GLU A 150 15.47 11.14 -11.73
C GLU A 150 15.95 10.60 -10.37
N LEU A 151 15.42 11.13 -9.25
CA LEU A 151 15.75 10.66 -7.91
C LEU A 151 15.26 9.23 -7.70
N GLN A 152 14.03 8.93 -8.13
CA GLN A 152 13.49 7.57 -8.06
C GLN A 152 14.26 6.61 -8.97
N LEU A 153 14.62 7.04 -10.19
CA LEU A 153 15.43 6.23 -11.10
C LEU A 153 16.81 5.91 -10.50
N ALA A 154 17.49 6.90 -9.95
CA ALA A 154 18.77 6.72 -9.27
C ALA A 154 18.66 5.78 -8.06
N ARG A 155 17.56 5.87 -7.30
CA ARG A 155 17.28 4.97 -6.18
C ARG A 155 17.14 3.51 -6.64
N TRP A 156 16.42 3.25 -7.73
CA TRP A 156 16.30 1.89 -8.27
C TRP A 156 17.66 1.30 -8.66
N HIS A 157 18.52 2.08 -9.33
CA HIS A 157 19.88 1.64 -9.65
C HIS A 157 20.72 1.39 -8.40
N HIS A 158 20.60 2.24 -7.38
CA HIS A 158 21.31 2.06 -6.11
C HIS A 158 20.90 0.77 -5.39
N LEU A 159 19.60 0.49 -5.30
CA LEU A 159 19.08 -0.70 -4.64
C LEU A 159 19.55 -1.99 -5.32
N VAL A 160 19.56 -2.03 -6.66
CA VAL A 160 20.07 -3.20 -7.40
C VAL A 160 21.58 -3.35 -7.25
N ARG A 161 22.34 -2.24 -7.28
CA ARG A 161 23.79 -2.29 -7.07
C ARG A 161 24.17 -2.79 -5.68
N ASP A 162 23.53 -2.28 -4.62
CA ASP A 162 23.77 -2.77 -3.25
C ASP A 162 23.47 -4.27 -3.13
N ALA A 163 22.39 -4.75 -3.75
CA ALA A 163 22.08 -6.18 -3.78
C ALA A 163 23.16 -6.98 -4.52
N GLN A 164 23.62 -6.52 -5.69
CA GLN A 164 24.67 -7.17 -6.48
C GLN A 164 26.02 -7.22 -5.75
N ASP A 165 26.43 -6.11 -5.15
CA ASP A 165 27.68 -6.00 -4.39
C ASP A 165 27.71 -6.96 -3.19
N ARG A 166 26.53 -7.39 -2.72
CA ARG A 166 26.34 -8.36 -1.63
C ARG A 166 25.99 -9.78 -2.13
N GLY A 167 26.16 -10.05 -3.42
CA GLY A 167 26.06 -11.40 -4.00
C GLY A 167 24.71 -11.77 -4.62
N ALA A 168 23.76 -10.84 -4.72
CA ALA A 168 22.50 -11.10 -5.41
C ALA A 168 22.71 -11.28 -6.92
N THR A 169 21.94 -12.19 -7.50
CA THR A 169 21.90 -12.42 -8.95
C THR A 169 20.78 -11.60 -9.56
N VAL A 170 21.11 -10.74 -10.53
CA VAL A 170 20.13 -9.93 -11.27
C VAL A 170 19.66 -10.70 -12.50
N ILE A 171 18.35 -10.89 -12.60
CA ILE A 171 17.72 -11.65 -13.68
C ILE A 171 16.77 -10.71 -14.44
N PRO A 172 17.09 -10.33 -15.68
CA PRO A 172 16.17 -9.54 -16.50
C PRO A 172 14.85 -10.28 -16.74
N LEU A 173 13.72 -9.60 -16.53
CA LEU A 173 12.39 -10.14 -16.84
C LEU A 173 11.99 -9.92 -18.31
N LEU A 174 12.55 -8.87 -18.92
CA LEU A 174 12.35 -8.50 -20.31
C LEU A 174 13.71 -8.41 -21.01
N ASP A 175 13.70 -8.56 -22.33
CA ASP A 175 14.90 -8.44 -23.14
C ASP A 175 15.36 -6.96 -23.15
N GLN A 176 16.68 -6.73 -23.10
CA GLN A 176 17.22 -5.37 -23.21
C GLN A 176 16.93 -4.81 -24.61
N ILE A 177 16.51 -3.55 -24.68
CA ILE A 177 16.35 -2.84 -25.95
C ILE A 177 17.51 -1.87 -26.12
N GLU A 178 18.10 -1.85 -27.31
CA GLU A 178 19.08 -0.83 -27.69
C GLU A 178 18.41 0.56 -27.66
N HIS A 179 19.10 1.56 -27.09
CA HIS A 179 18.68 2.98 -27.05
C HIS A 179 17.63 3.42 -26.02
N THR A 180 17.37 2.67 -24.94
CA THR A 180 16.51 3.14 -23.83
C THR A 180 17.30 3.72 -22.65
N SER A 181 18.23 4.65 -22.90
CA SER A 181 19.13 5.21 -21.85
C SER A 181 18.42 5.82 -20.65
N GLU A 182 17.11 6.08 -20.75
CA GLU A 182 16.29 6.70 -19.71
C GLU A 182 15.34 5.74 -18.99
N LYS A 183 15.27 4.46 -19.37
CA LYS A 183 14.32 3.50 -18.76
C LYS A 183 15.02 2.42 -17.94
N PHE A 184 14.48 2.18 -16.75
CA PHE A 184 14.88 1.05 -15.91
C PHE A 184 14.16 -0.22 -16.37
N MET A 185 14.93 -1.23 -16.78
CA MET A 185 14.37 -2.50 -17.21
C MET A 185 13.94 -3.37 -16.01
N PRO A 186 12.77 -4.02 -16.05
CA PRO A 186 12.32 -4.86 -14.94
C PRO A 186 13.26 -6.04 -14.67
N VAL A 187 13.54 -6.28 -13.38
CA VAL A 187 14.43 -7.36 -12.93
C VAL A 187 13.84 -8.14 -11.77
N ALA A 188 14.12 -9.43 -11.72
CA ALA A 188 14.03 -10.24 -10.52
C ALA A 188 15.41 -10.36 -9.87
N LEU A 189 15.45 -10.49 -8.54
CA LEU A 189 16.69 -10.72 -7.79
C LEU A 189 16.61 -12.07 -7.07
N GLU A 190 17.61 -12.92 -7.25
CA GLU A 190 17.80 -14.17 -6.52
C GLU A 190 19.03 -14.06 -5.60
N ASN A 191 19.13 -14.91 -4.57
CA ASN A 191 20.25 -14.93 -3.62
C ASN A 191 20.45 -13.60 -2.89
N VAL A 192 19.35 -12.93 -2.56
CA VAL A 192 19.36 -11.62 -1.90
C VAL A 192 19.64 -11.78 -0.41
N SER A 193 20.77 -11.24 0.05
CA SER A 193 21.11 -11.23 1.47
C SER A 193 20.12 -10.39 2.28
N ALA A 194 19.79 -10.83 3.50
CA ALA A 194 18.84 -10.15 4.39
C ALA A 194 19.25 -8.70 4.71
N ASP A 195 20.56 -8.39 4.70
CA ASP A 195 21.11 -7.08 5.06
C ASP A 195 21.13 -6.07 3.88
N THR A 196 20.58 -6.45 2.73
CA THR A 196 20.49 -5.57 1.55
C THR A 196 19.36 -4.54 1.70
N LEU A 197 19.57 -3.33 1.17
CA LEU A 197 18.58 -2.26 1.23
C LEU A 197 17.25 -2.66 0.57
N ILE A 198 17.31 -3.43 -0.51
CA ILE A 198 16.12 -3.92 -1.24
C ILE A 198 15.20 -4.79 -0.36
N LEU A 199 15.70 -5.40 0.73
CA LEU A 199 14.89 -6.16 1.69
C LEU A 199 14.55 -5.40 2.98
N GLN A 200 15.16 -4.24 3.21
CA GLN A 200 14.90 -3.39 4.38
C GLN A 200 13.92 -2.26 4.10
N GLU A 201 13.91 -1.74 2.86
CA GLU A 201 13.11 -0.59 2.46
C GLU A 201 12.03 -0.96 1.43
N GLU A 202 10.97 -0.16 1.34
CA GLU A 202 9.98 -0.28 0.26
C GLU A 202 10.61 0.04 -1.11
N ILE A 203 10.43 -0.86 -2.07
CA ILE A 203 11.11 -0.80 -3.38
C ILE A 203 10.47 0.23 -4.30
N PHE A 204 9.13 0.25 -4.34
CA PHE A 204 8.34 1.19 -5.14
C PHE A 204 8.87 1.33 -6.58
N GLY A 205 9.06 0.18 -7.25
CA GLY A 205 9.76 0.07 -8.52
C GLY A 205 9.72 -1.32 -9.13
N PRO A 206 10.22 -1.49 -10.37
CA PRO A 206 10.09 -2.71 -11.15
C PRO A 206 11.20 -3.74 -10.81
N ILE A 207 11.50 -3.92 -9.52
CA ILE A 207 12.53 -4.82 -8.99
C ILE A 207 11.87 -5.83 -8.05
N LEU A 208 11.95 -7.13 -8.34
CA LEU A 208 11.26 -8.18 -7.59
C LEU A 208 12.26 -9.14 -6.90
N PRO A 209 12.57 -8.95 -5.61
CA PRO A 209 13.34 -9.93 -4.84
C PRO A 209 12.55 -11.23 -4.65
N ILE A 210 13.24 -12.36 -4.84
CA ILE A 210 12.74 -13.70 -4.59
C ILE A 210 13.51 -14.28 -3.42
N VAL A 211 12.81 -14.44 -2.30
CA VAL A 211 13.36 -15.01 -1.07
C VAL A 211 12.96 -16.47 -1.01
N SER A 212 13.96 -17.34 -1.10
CA SER A 212 13.78 -18.79 -1.00
C SER A 212 13.75 -19.21 0.45
N LEU A 213 12.72 -19.96 0.84
CA LEU A 213 12.50 -20.45 2.20
C LEU A 213 12.31 -21.97 2.19
N LYS A 214 12.42 -22.60 3.36
CA LYS A 214 12.27 -24.06 3.51
C LYS A 214 10.80 -24.47 3.48
N ASP A 215 9.96 -23.75 4.20
CA ASP A 215 8.55 -24.05 4.35
C ASP A 215 7.68 -22.83 4.70
N MET A 216 6.37 -23.07 4.77
CA MET A 216 5.35 -22.06 5.05
C MET A 216 5.48 -21.43 6.45
N SER A 217 6.01 -22.16 7.43
CA SER A 217 6.20 -21.62 8.79
C SER A 217 7.28 -20.55 8.80
N GLU A 218 8.37 -20.77 8.05
CA GLU A 218 9.41 -19.78 7.84
C GLU A 218 8.88 -18.55 7.09
N ALA A 219 7.97 -18.73 6.13
CA ALA A 219 7.33 -17.61 5.43
C ALA A 219 6.51 -16.73 6.39
N ILE A 220 5.73 -17.34 7.30
CA ILE A 220 4.97 -16.63 8.32
C ILE A 220 5.90 -15.87 9.27
N GLU A 221 6.99 -16.51 9.73
CA GLU A 221 7.98 -15.87 10.59
C GLU A 221 8.66 -14.69 9.88
N TYR A 222 9.02 -14.86 8.60
CA TYR A 222 9.63 -13.83 7.77
C TYR A 222 8.72 -12.60 7.62
N VAL A 223 7.42 -12.79 7.46
CA VAL A 223 6.46 -11.68 7.41
C VAL A 223 6.33 -11.02 8.79
N ASN A 224 6.25 -11.80 9.86
CA ASN A 224 6.01 -11.30 11.21
C ASN A 224 7.19 -10.56 11.83
N CYS A 225 8.42 -10.81 11.40
CA CYS A 225 9.61 -10.09 11.88
C CYS A 225 9.78 -8.71 11.22
N ARG A 226 8.83 -8.28 10.38
CA ARG A 226 8.85 -7.01 9.66
C ARG A 226 7.66 -6.12 10.02
N PRO A 227 7.71 -4.82 9.69
CA PRO A 227 6.55 -3.95 9.81
C PRO A 227 5.36 -4.51 9.04
N LYS A 228 4.17 -4.37 9.61
CA LYS A 228 2.93 -4.89 9.02
C LYS A 228 2.69 -4.22 7.66
N PRO A 229 2.55 -4.97 6.56
CA PRO A 229 2.39 -4.41 5.23
C PRO A 229 0.98 -3.90 4.97
N LEU A 230 0.81 -3.08 3.93
CA LEU A 230 -0.50 -2.65 3.46
C LEU A 230 -1.28 -3.82 2.84
N ALA A 231 -0.62 -4.62 2.00
CA ALA A 231 -1.21 -5.80 1.40
C ALA A 231 -0.38 -7.07 1.66
N LEU A 232 -1.04 -8.22 1.62
CA LEU A 232 -0.40 -9.54 1.58
C LEU A 232 -1.05 -10.35 0.45
N TYR A 233 -0.23 -11.09 -0.29
CA TYR A 233 -0.69 -11.95 -1.37
C TYR A 233 -0.36 -13.40 -1.07
N TRP A 234 -1.32 -14.28 -1.32
CA TRP A 234 -1.12 -15.72 -1.17
C TRP A 234 -1.52 -16.43 -2.46
N PHE A 235 -0.67 -17.35 -2.94
CA PHE A 235 -0.92 -18.16 -4.12
C PHE A 235 -0.85 -19.64 -3.73
N GLY A 236 -1.89 -20.40 -4.06
CA GLY A 236 -1.99 -21.81 -3.68
C GLY A 236 -3.39 -22.39 -3.78
N LYS A 237 -3.50 -23.66 -3.42
CA LYS A 237 -4.77 -24.42 -3.32
C LYS A 237 -4.95 -25.08 -1.95
N ASP A 238 -3.90 -25.20 -1.14
CA ASP A 238 -3.98 -25.75 0.20
C ASP A 238 -4.69 -24.76 1.15
N LYS A 239 -5.94 -25.08 1.47
CA LYS A 239 -6.78 -24.29 2.38
C LYS A 239 -6.24 -24.25 3.81
N LYS A 240 -5.56 -25.31 4.27
CA LYS A 240 -4.98 -25.34 5.62
C LYS A 240 -3.77 -24.41 5.69
N ALA A 241 -2.92 -24.43 4.66
CA ALA A 241 -1.80 -23.50 4.56
C ALA A 241 -2.27 -22.04 4.48
N LEU A 242 -3.27 -21.76 3.63
CA LEU A 242 -3.91 -20.44 3.56
C LEU A 242 -4.42 -19.97 4.92
N GLN A 243 -5.24 -20.79 5.60
CA GLN A 243 -5.81 -20.41 6.89
C GLN A 243 -4.71 -20.14 7.92
N LYS A 244 -3.65 -20.96 7.92
CA LYS A 244 -2.48 -20.74 8.79
C LYS A 244 -1.83 -19.38 8.52
N VAL A 245 -1.67 -18.97 7.26
CA VAL A 245 -1.13 -17.64 6.92
C VAL A 245 -2.06 -16.53 7.43
N LEU A 246 -3.37 -16.63 7.16
CA LEU A 246 -4.35 -15.62 7.59
C LEU A 246 -4.41 -15.46 9.11
N ASP A 247 -4.38 -16.57 9.85
CA ASP A 247 -4.48 -16.56 11.32
C ASP A 247 -3.21 -16.07 12.01
N ASN A 248 -2.06 -16.21 11.35
CA ASN A 248 -0.74 -15.97 11.96
C ASN A 248 0.02 -14.79 11.33
N THR A 249 -0.59 -14.01 10.45
CA THR A 249 0.00 -12.78 9.91
C THR A 249 -0.96 -11.60 10.06
N ARG A 250 -0.45 -10.38 9.86
CA ARG A 250 -1.26 -9.14 9.95
C ARG A 250 -0.89 -8.22 8.80
N SER A 251 -1.88 -7.82 8.01
CA SER A 251 -1.77 -6.83 6.93
C SER A 251 -3.03 -5.97 6.88
N GLY A 252 -3.01 -4.88 6.10
CA GLY A 252 -4.21 -4.08 5.83
C GLY A 252 -5.26 -4.87 5.03
N GLY A 253 -4.84 -5.43 3.90
CA GLY A 253 -5.65 -6.30 3.04
C GLY A 253 -4.94 -7.58 2.65
N VAL A 254 -5.71 -8.56 2.15
CA VAL A 254 -5.19 -9.81 1.59
C VAL A 254 -5.88 -10.10 0.26
N THR A 255 -5.12 -10.52 -0.76
CA THR A 255 -5.68 -11.14 -1.97
C THR A 255 -5.15 -12.55 -2.14
N ILE A 256 -6.06 -13.48 -2.46
CA ILE A 256 -5.80 -14.90 -2.62
C ILE A 256 -5.83 -15.21 -4.11
N ASN A 257 -4.75 -15.78 -4.63
CA ASN A 257 -4.53 -16.16 -6.03
C ASN A 257 -4.61 -15.00 -7.03
N ASP A 258 -4.42 -13.76 -6.58
CA ASP A 258 -4.21 -12.60 -7.44
C ASP A 258 -3.53 -11.46 -6.65
N THR A 259 -3.33 -10.32 -7.30
CA THR A 259 -2.78 -9.09 -6.69
C THR A 259 -3.72 -7.91 -6.91
N LEU A 260 -3.58 -6.84 -6.11
CA LEU A 260 -4.27 -5.54 -6.26
C LEU A 260 -5.80 -5.53 -6.07
N LEU A 261 -6.53 -6.56 -6.50
CA LEU A 261 -7.98 -6.53 -6.72
C LEU A 261 -8.81 -6.23 -5.48
N HIS A 262 -8.33 -6.54 -4.27
CA HIS A 262 -9.04 -6.16 -3.05
C HIS A 262 -9.25 -4.64 -2.94
N ALA A 263 -8.35 -3.84 -3.51
CA ALA A 263 -8.45 -2.38 -3.53
C ALA A 263 -9.46 -1.84 -4.56
N SER A 264 -9.96 -2.66 -5.48
CA SER A 264 -11.00 -2.25 -6.43
C SER A 264 -12.42 -2.61 -5.97
N VAL A 265 -12.58 -3.23 -4.80
CA VAL A 265 -13.88 -3.61 -4.25
C VAL A 265 -14.33 -2.56 -3.25
N GLU A 266 -15.24 -1.67 -3.66
CA GLU A 266 -15.68 -0.52 -2.84
C GLU A 266 -16.31 -0.89 -1.49
N ASP A 267 -16.83 -2.12 -1.37
CA ASP A 267 -17.41 -2.65 -0.13
C ASP A 267 -16.36 -3.10 0.89
N LEU A 268 -15.10 -3.29 0.47
CA LEU A 268 -14.00 -3.63 1.37
C LEU A 268 -13.40 -2.35 1.96
N PRO A 269 -13.15 -2.29 3.28
CA PRO A 269 -12.34 -1.22 3.84
C PRO A 269 -10.92 -1.32 3.26
N PHE A 270 -10.44 -0.23 2.67
CA PHE A 270 -9.06 -0.10 2.26
C PHE A 270 -8.31 0.79 3.26
N GLY A 271 -7.26 0.24 3.88
CA GLY A 271 -6.47 0.91 4.90
C GLY A 271 -5.36 0.03 5.45
N GLY A 272 -4.33 0.66 6.00
CA GLY A 272 -3.20 -0.02 6.63
C GLY A 272 -3.38 -0.29 8.12
N ILE A 273 -2.40 -0.98 8.71
CA ILE A 273 -2.31 -1.22 10.16
C ILE A 273 -0.88 -1.03 10.67
N GLY A 274 -0.70 -0.21 11.70
CA GLY A 274 0.62 0.05 12.24
C GLY A 274 1.47 0.88 11.27
N ALA A 275 2.60 0.35 10.82
CA ALA A 275 3.51 1.08 9.93
C ALA A 275 2.92 1.38 8.55
N SER A 276 2.01 0.51 8.06
CA SER A 276 1.30 0.73 6.80
C SER A 276 0.12 1.69 6.89
N GLY A 277 -0.25 2.16 8.09
CA GLY A 277 -1.30 3.15 8.23
C GLY A 277 -2.22 2.99 9.45
N MET A 278 -3.21 3.88 9.49
CA MET A 278 -4.33 3.84 10.43
C MET A 278 -5.57 4.51 9.83
N GLY A 279 -6.74 3.98 10.19
CA GLY A 279 -7.99 4.32 9.52
C GLY A 279 -8.20 3.48 8.26
N ALA A 280 -9.35 3.66 7.63
CA ALA A 280 -9.68 3.03 6.35
C ALA A 280 -10.71 3.89 5.62
N TYR A 281 -10.82 3.71 4.31
CA TYR A 281 -11.83 4.34 3.48
C TYR A 281 -12.36 3.37 2.41
N HIS A 282 -12.95 3.92 1.33
CA HIS A 282 -13.80 3.28 0.31
C HIS A 282 -15.27 3.17 0.71
N GLY A 283 -16.15 3.40 -0.28
CA GLY A 283 -17.60 3.30 -0.15
C GLY A 283 -18.15 3.85 1.16
N LYS A 284 -18.89 3.00 1.87
CA LYS A 284 -19.48 3.32 3.18
C LYS A 284 -18.43 3.63 4.26
N VAL A 285 -17.29 2.93 4.26
CA VAL A 285 -16.24 3.13 5.26
C VAL A 285 -15.61 4.51 5.11
N GLY A 286 -15.43 4.99 3.88
CA GLY A 286 -15.00 6.36 3.60
C GLY A 286 -16.00 7.39 4.11
N PHE A 287 -17.29 7.17 3.88
CA PHE A 287 -18.33 8.04 4.46
C PHE A 287 -18.26 8.08 5.99
N GLU A 288 -18.08 6.93 6.64
CA GLU A 288 -17.94 6.84 8.10
C GLU A 288 -16.65 7.51 8.59
N ALA A 289 -15.54 7.40 7.85
CA ALA A 289 -14.25 8.01 8.20
C ALA A 289 -14.31 9.54 8.24
N PHE A 290 -15.12 10.16 7.36
CA PHE A 290 -15.33 11.61 7.33
C PHE A 290 -16.59 12.07 8.09
N SER A 291 -17.16 11.21 8.93
CA SER A 291 -18.38 11.51 9.69
C SER A 291 -18.19 11.33 11.20
N HIS A 292 -18.87 12.16 12.00
CA HIS A 292 -18.98 11.93 13.44
C HIS A 292 -20.28 11.19 13.77
N ARG A 293 -20.19 9.99 14.37
CA ARG A 293 -21.35 9.18 14.79
C ARG A 293 -21.98 9.74 16.08
N LYS A 294 -22.71 10.84 15.95
CA LYS A 294 -23.37 11.55 17.07
C LYS A 294 -24.45 10.69 17.71
N SER A 295 -24.26 10.30 18.97
CA SER A 295 -25.27 9.60 19.76
C SER A 295 -26.33 10.58 20.28
N VAL A 296 -27.62 10.26 20.08
CA VAL A 296 -28.75 11.06 20.55
C VAL A 296 -29.72 10.16 21.31
N LEU A 297 -29.96 10.47 22.59
CA LEU A 297 -30.93 9.78 23.44
C LEU A 297 -32.01 10.76 23.87
N GLU A 298 -33.26 10.47 23.51
CA GLU A 298 -34.42 11.21 24.02
C GLU A 298 -35.04 10.45 25.21
N VAL A 299 -34.96 11.01 26.41
CA VAL A 299 -35.58 10.42 27.61
C VAL A 299 -36.99 10.96 27.80
N ARG A 300 -38.01 10.15 27.51
CA ARG A 300 -39.43 10.45 27.76
C ARG A 300 -39.94 9.77 29.04
N GLY A 301 -40.95 10.37 29.67
CA GLY A 301 -41.69 9.74 30.77
C GLY A 301 -42.77 8.79 30.23
N LEU A 302 -43.17 7.79 31.02
CA LEU A 302 -44.26 6.89 30.63
C LEU A 302 -45.59 7.66 30.61
N PHE A 303 -46.29 7.73 29.48
CA PHE A 303 -47.55 8.49 29.32
C PHE A 303 -47.50 9.98 29.74
N GLY A 304 -46.32 10.63 29.65
CA GLY A 304 -46.15 12.01 30.13
C GLY A 304 -46.06 12.15 31.66
N LEU A 305 -46.15 11.03 32.40
CA LEU A 305 -45.95 10.98 33.84
C LEU A 305 -44.45 10.91 34.15
N ASN A 306 -43.97 11.88 34.93
CA ASN A 306 -42.56 12.00 35.30
C ASN A 306 -42.11 10.99 36.39
N ILE A 307 -42.96 10.08 36.84
CA ILE A 307 -42.74 9.27 38.05
C ILE A 307 -41.61 8.23 37.86
N LEU A 308 -41.48 7.65 36.66
CA LEU A 308 -40.43 6.68 36.31
C LEU A 308 -39.40 7.24 35.31
N ARG A 309 -39.31 8.56 35.17
CA ARG A 309 -38.50 9.19 34.12
C ARG A 309 -37.01 9.28 34.51
N GLY A 310 -36.14 8.89 33.58
CA GLY A 310 -34.70 9.14 33.65
C GLY A 310 -34.02 8.42 34.81
N THR A 311 -33.10 9.10 35.47
CA THR A 311 -32.26 8.50 36.53
C THR A 311 -32.95 8.33 37.87
N LYS A 312 -34.27 8.55 37.99
CA LYS A 312 -34.98 8.55 39.29
C LYS A 312 -34.79 7.28 40.11
N LEU A 313 -34.75 6.11 39.47
CA LEU A 313 -34.50 4.82 40.13
C LEU A 313 -33.03 4.58 40.47
N ALA A 314 -32.12 5.37 39.91
CA ALA A 314 -30.68 5.33 40.20
C ALA A 314 -30.26 6.41 41.21
N ARG A 315 -31.22 7.14 41.80
CA ARG A 315 -30.94 8.18 42.79
C ARG A 315 -30.88 7.57 44.19
N PRO A 316 -29.97 8.07 45.05
CA PRO A 316 -29.97 7.74 46.47
C PRO A 316 -31.28 8.13 47.20
N PRO A 317 -31.55 7.56 48.39
CA PRO A 317 -30.75 6.52 49.04
C PRO A 317 -30.88 5.19 48.29
N TYR A 318 -29.75 4.47 48.21
CA TYR A 318 -29.68 3.14 47.60
C TYR A 318 -30.24 2.08 48.54
#